data_AF-A0A7S0IQR4-F1
#
_entry.id   AF-A0A7S0IQR4-F1
#
_cell.length_a   1.000
_cell.length_b   1.000
_cell.length_c   1.000
_cell.angle_alpha   90.00
_cell.angle_beta   90.00
_cell.angle_gamma   90.00
#
_symmetry.space_group_name_H-M   'P 1'
#
loop_
_entity.id
_entity.type
_entity.pdbx_description
1 polymer ?
#
loop_
_entity_poly.entity_id
_entity_poly.type
_entity_poly.pdbx_seq_one_letter_code
_entity_poly.pdbx_strand_id
1 'polypeptide(L)'
;QGKPSSSNDDCIAGMDDGASTTTFVAMTYGQTVAKCTSMDLVLCGQSCWNQGCMYNLHPVYSGLPCPSAKMPPPTLPPPPSPPSLPPPVPIPASGLAILAGDS
;
A
#
# COMPACT_ATOMS: atom_id res chain seq x y z
N GLN A 1 5.63 0.84 21.32
CA GLN A 1 5.56 -0.63 21.14
C GLN A 1 4.34 -1.11 21.92
N GLY A 2 3.56 -2.04 21.37
CA GLY A 2 2.37 -2.59 22.04
C GLY A 2 2.73 -3.44 23.26
N LYS A 3 1.75 -3.71 24.12
CA LYS A 3 1.90 -4.67 25.22
C LYS A 3 1.75 -6.10 24.69
N PRO A 4 2.34 -7.10 25.37
CA PRO A 4 2.12 -8.49 24.99
C PRO A 4 0.64 -8.86 25.11
N SER A 5 0.12 -9.54 24.08
CA SER A 5 -1.28 -9.95 24.02
C SER A 5 -1.51 -11.41 24.43
N SER A 6 -2.62 -11.64 25.12
CA SER A 6 -3.17 -12.97 25.42
C SER A 6 -4.54 -13.24 24.79
N SER A 7 -5.09 -12.33 23.96
CA SER A 7 -6.35 -12.52 23.23
C SER A 7 -6.12 -12.29 21.73
N ASN A 8 -7.01 -12.80 20.87
CA ASN A 8 -6.90 -12.57 19.42
C ASN A 8 -7.36 -11.16 18.99
N ASP A 9 -8.03 -10.41 19.87
CA ASP A 9 -8.67 -9.12 19.54
C ASP A 9 -7.67 -8.04 19.09
N ASP A 10 -6.45 -8.09 19.62
CA ASP A 10 -5.36 -7.15 19.36
C ASP A 10 -4.21 -7.80 18.56
N CYS A 11 -4.41 -9.03 18.07
CA CYS A 11 -3.47 -9.71 17.19
C CYS A 11 -3.69 -9.29 15.74
N ILE A 12 -2.78 -8.47 15.20
CA ILE A 12 -2.84 -7.95 13.83
C ILE A 12 -2.98 -9.07 12.80
N ALA A 13 -2.17 -10.13 12.91
CA ALA A 13 -2.15 -11.27 11.98
C ALA A 13 -3.06 -12.46 12.40
N GLY A 14 -3.86 -12.32 13.46
CA GLY A 14 -4.53 -13.45 14.11
C GLY A 14 -3.65 -14.15 15.15
N MET A 15 -4.18 -15.22 15.75
CA MET A 15 -3.55 -16.03 16.79
C MET A 15 -3.85 -17.50 16.51
N ASP A 16 -2.80 -18.27 16.25
CA ASP A 16 -2.89 -19.72 16.06
C ASP A 16 -2.32 -20.42 17.28
N ASP A 17 -3.13 -21.24 17.96
CA ASP A 17 -2.72 -22.09 19.09
C ASP A 17 -2.06 -23.40 18.66
N GLY A 18 -1.79 -23.56 17.35
CA GLY A 18 -1.25 -24.79 16.77
C GLY A 18 -2.32 -25.86 16.49
N ALA A 19 -3.59 -25.61 16.82
CA ALA A 19 -4.69 -26.55 16.60
C ALA A 19 -5.26 -26.47 15.17
N SER A 20 -4.47 -26.86 14.17
CA SER A 20 -4.88 -27.23 12.78
C SER A 20 -5.72 -26.25 11.93
N THR A 21 -6.33 -25.21 12.48
CA THR A 21 -7.07 -24.17 11.77
C THR A 21 -6.30 -22.88 11.87
N THR A 22 -5.81 -22.39 10.72
CA THR A 22 -5.15 -21.09 10.69
C THR A 22 -6.17 -19.97 10.76
N THR A 23 -5.98 -19.05 11.69
CA THR A 23 -6.73 -17.81 11.88
C THR A 23 -6.03 -16.63 11.20
N PHE A 24 -5.02 -16.91 10.34
CA PHE A 24 -4.26 -15.86 9.68
C PHE A 24 -5.17 -14.88 8.93
N VAL A 25 -5.11 -13.61 9.34
CA VAL A 25 -5.87 -12.55 8.68
C VAL A 25 -5.00 -11.92 7.60
N ALA A 26 -5.22 -12.35 6.36
CA ALA A 26 -4.52 -11.80 5.21
C ALA A 26 -4.94 -10.34 4.92
N MET A 27 -3.99 -9.44 5.05
CA MET A 27 -4.07 -8.00 4.77
C MET A 27 -2.93 -7.55 3.85
N THR A 28 -3.17 -6.47 3.10
CA THR A 28 -2.10 -5.76 2.39
C THR A 28 -1.27 -4.92 3.35
N TYR A 29 -0.07 -4.51 2.96
CA TYR A 29 0.78 -3.64 3.79
C TYR A 29 0.04 -2.38 4.27
N GLY A 30 -0.69 -1.70 3.37
CA GLY A 30 -1.46 -0.50 3.72
C GLY A 30 -2.59 -0.77 4.71
N GLN A 31 -3.29 -1.90 4.57
CA GLN A 31 -4.33 -2.34 5.52
C GLN A 31 -3.73 -2.65 6.89
N THR A 32 -2.59 -3.34 6.91
CA THR A 32 -1.89 -3.65 8.16
C THR A 32 -1.39 -2.38 8.86
N VAL A 33 -0.81 -1.42 8.13
CA VAL A 33 -0.41 -0.12 8.67
C VAL A 33 -1.61 0.60 9.27
N ALA A 34 -2.72 0.69 8.52
CA ALA A 34 -3.93 1.35 8.99
C ALA A 34 -4.49 0.69 10.27
N LYS A 35 -4.50 -0.65 10.33
CA LYS A 35 -4.95 -1.40 11.51
C LYS A 35 -4.05 -1.15 12.72
N CYS A 36 -2.74 -1.20 12.56
CA CYS A 36 -1.80 -0.82 13.63
C CYS A 36 -2.05 0.61 14.11
N THR A 37 -2.16 1.59 13.19
CA THR A 37 -2.41 3.00 13.54
C THR A 37 -3.74 3.18 14.27
N SER A 38 -4.80 2.44 13.90
CA SER A 38 -6.10 2.51 14.58
C SER A 38 -6.06 2.04 16.04
N MET A 39 -5.02 1.30 16.41
CA MET A 39 -4.76 0.80 17.77
C MET A 39 -3.67 1.63 18.48
N ASP A 40 -3.27 2.79 17.91
CA ASP A 40 -2.12 3.58 18.38
C ASP A 40 -0.79 2.78 18.42
N LEU A 41 -0.66 1.82 17.50
CA LEU A 41 0.52 0.96 17.33
C LEU A 41 1.25 1.25 16.02
N VAL A 42 2.47 0.73 15.94
CA VAL A 42 3.29 0.72 14.72
C VAL A 42 3.74 -0.70 14.42
N LEU A 43 3.97 -0.99 13.13
CA LEU A 43 4.54 -2.27 12.71
C LEU A 43 5.92 -2.50 13.33
N CYS A 44 6.16 -3.71 13.86
CA CYS A 44 7.47 -4.09 14.40
C CYS A 44 8.54 -4.04 13.30
N GLY A 45 9.71 -3.44 13.58
CA GLY A 45 10.91 -3.56 12.75
C GLY A 45 11.66 -4.88 12.92
N GLN A 46 11.05 -5.86 13.59
CA GLN A 46 11.56 -7.21 13.83
C GLN A 46 10.40 -8.18 13.82
N SER A 47 10.67 -9.49 13.83
CA SER A 47 9.63 -10.46 14.20
C SER A 47 9.17 -10.13 15.62
N CYS A 48 7.86 -9.92 15.84
CA CYS A 48 7.29 -9.61 17.16
C CYS A 48 7.32 -10.87 18.09
N TRP A 49 8.46 -11.57 18.11
CA TRP A 49 8.74 -12.80 18.83
C TRP A 49 8.60 -12.57 20.34
N ASN A 50 7.96 -13.52 21.03
CA ASN A 50 7.64 -13.44 22.45
C ASN A 50 6.86 -12.18 22.87
N GLN A 51 6.14 -11.53 21.95
CA GLN A 51 5.26 -10.39 22.25
C GLN A 51 3.78 -10.79 22.35
N GLY A 52 3.47 -12.07 22.59
CA GLY A 52 2.11 -12.60 22.60
C GLY A 52 1.62 -13.08 21.22
N CYS A 53 0.31 -13.32 21.09
CA CYS A 53 -0.35 -13.76 19.83
C CYS A 53 0.18 -15.05 19.18
N MET A 54 1.02 -15.82 19.88
CA MET A 54 1.68 -17.01 19.33
C MET A 54 2.45 -16.75 18.03
N TYR A 55 2.95 -15.53 17.85
CA TYR A 55 3.77 -15.11 16.69
C TYR A 55 5.09 -15.87 16.52
N ASN A 56 5.45 -16.71 17.50
CA ASN A 56 6.57 -17.65 17.39
C ASN A 56 6.26 -18.84 16.48
N LEU A 57 4.98 -19.16 16.30
CA LEU A 57 4.49 -20.33 15.56
C LEU A 57 3.63 -19.93 14.35
N HIS A 58 3.43 -18.63 14.13
CA HIS A 58 2.50 -18.07 13.15
C HIS A 58 3.13 -16.92 12.35
N PRO A 59 2.88 -16.78 11.04
CA PRO A 59 3.32 -15.62 10.26
C PRO A 59 2.90 -14.28 10.86
N VAL A 60 3.83 -13.32 10.84
CA VAL A 60 3.62 -11.95 11.31
C VAL A 60 3.80 -10.92 10.21
N TYR A 61 3.04 -9.83 10.31
CA TYR A 61 3.37 -8.62 9.57
C TYR A 61 4.51 -7.87 10.27
N SER A 62 5.50 -7.47 9.49
CA SER A 62 6.59 -6.60 9.95
C SER A 62 6.69 -5.35 9.08
N GLY A 63 7.27 -4.30 9.65
CA GLY A 63 7.62 -3.08 8.94
C GLY A 63 8.91 -3.20 8.15
N LEU A 64 9.54 -4.38 8.13
CA LEU A 64 10.74 -4.63 7.36
C LEU A 64 10.42 -4.64 5.86
N PRO A 65 11.30 -4.08 5.01
CA PRO A 65 11.12 -4.18 3.58
C PRO A 65 11.13 -5.65 3.17
N CYS A 66 10.28 -6.02 2.21
CA CYS A 66 10.34 -7.35 1.63
C CYS A 66 11.76 -7.57 1.06
N PRO A 67 12.41 -8.71 1.35
CA PRO A 67 13.71 -9.03 0.78
C PRO A 67 13.52 -9.19 -0.73
N SER A 68 13.82 -8.13 -1.49
CA SER A 68 13.71 -7.97 -2.93
C SER A 68 13.12 -9.18 -3.66
N ALA A 69 11.83 -9.41 -3.48
CA ALA A 69 11.13 -10.28 -4.40
C ALA A 69 11.20 -9.54 -5.72
N LYS A 70 11.78 -10.17 -6.75
CA LYS A 70 11.44 -9.94 -8.15
C LYS A 70 9.93 -10.10 -8.31
N MET A 71 9.13 -9.22 -7.73
CA MET A 71 7.76 -9.06 -8.14
C MET A 71 7.88 -8.46 -9.53
N PRO A 72 7.47 -9.17 -10.60
CA PRO A 72 7.29 -8.49 -11.86
C PRO A 72 6.43 -7.25 -11.58
N PRO A 73 6.75 -6.10 -12.18
CA PRO A 73 5.91 -4.92 -12.03
C PRO A 73 4.47 -5.34 -12.31
N PRO A 74 3.49 -4.86 -11.52
CA PRO A 74 2.10 -5.13 -11.80
C PRO A 74 1.87 -4.80 -13.27
N THR A 75 1.36 -5.75 -14.06
CA THR A 75 1.00 -5.51 -15.44
C THR A 75 -0.11 -4.47 -15.43
N LEU A 76 0.25 -3.20 -15.59
CA LEU A 76 -0.71 -2.14 -15.81
C LEU A 76 -1.48 -2.51 -17.09
N PRO A 77 -2.81 -2.41 -17.10
CA PRO A 77 -3.54 -2.49 -18.35
C PRO A 77 -2.98 -1.43 -19.32
N PRO A 78 -2.92 -1.72 -20.62
CA PRO A 78 -2.50 -0.73 -21.59
C PRO A 78 -3.35 0.54 -21.42
N PRO A 79 -2.76 1.74 -21.49
CA PRO A 79 -3.53 2.97 -21.43
C PRO A 79 -4.59 2.94 -22.54
N PRO A 80 -5.80 3.48 -22.28
CA PRO A 80 -6.80 3.61 -23.33
C PRO A 80 -6.18 4.40 -24.50
N SER A 81 -6.45 3.95 -25.72
CA SER A 81 -5.98 4.62 -26.93
C SER A 81 -6.35 6.11 -26.85
N PRO A 82 -5.40 7.03 -27.14
CA PRO A 82 -5.73 8.44 -27.16
C PRO A 82 -6.86 8.69 -28.19
N PRO A 83 -7.83 9.57 -27.89
CA PRO A 83 -8.82 9.97 -28.88
C PRO A 83 -8.10 10.52 -30.11
N SER A 84 -8.61 10.20 -31.31
CA SER A 84 -8.07 10.72 -32.57
C SER A 84 -7.88 12.23 -32.45
N LEU A 85 -6.64 12.68 -32.61
CA LEU A 85 -6.35 14.11 -32.63
C LEU A 85 -7.17 14.76 -33.74
N PRO A 86 -7.85 15.88 -33.47
CA PRO A 86 -8.48 16.65 -34.53
C PRO A 86 -7.41 17.05 -35.56
N PRO A 87 -7.80 17.22 -36.84
CA PRO A 87 -6.87 17.65 -37.88
C PRO A 87 -6.16 18.93 -37.43
N PRO A 88 -4.86 19.08 -37.71
CA PRO A 88 -4.12 20.28 -37.37
C PRO A 88 -4.84 21.48 -38.00
N VAL A 89 -5.35 22.37 -37.16
CA VAL A 89 -5.86 23.67 -37.59
C VAL A 89 -4.73 24.40 -38.30
N PRO A 90 -4.96 24.97 -39.51
CA PRO A 90 -3.94 25.72 -40.21
C PRO A 90 -3.48 26.89 -39.34
N ILE A 91 -2.19 26.89 -39.02
CA ILE A 91 -1.54 27.98 -38.31
C ILE A 91 -1.51 29.16 -39.29
N PRO A 92 -2.09 30.33 -38.98
CA PRO A 92 -1.99 31.48 -39.86
C PRO A 92 -0.52 31.83 -40.05
N ALA A 93 -0.11 32.05 -41.31
CA ALA A 93 1.28 32.37 -41.69
C ALA A 93 1.76 33.74 -41.15
N SER A 94 0.92 34.45 -40.40
CA SER A 94 1.20 35.76 -39.86
C SER A 94 0.71 35.83 -38.41
N GLY A 95 1.56 36.39 -37.55
CA GLY A 95 1.31 36.51 -36.13
C GLY A 95 0.18 37.49 -35.79
N LEU A 96 -0.34 37.34 -34.58
CA LEU A 96 -1.33 38.25 -34.02
C LEU A 96 -0.62 39.53 -33.54
N ALA A 97 -0.97 40.69 -34.09
CA ALA A 97 -0.48 41.97 -33.59
C ALA A 97 -1.24 42.34 -32.31
N ILE A 98 -0.51 42.54 -31.21
CA ILE A 98 -1.06 43.13 -29.97
C ILE A 98 -0.92 44.64 -30.09
N LEU A 99 -2.05 45.35 -30.12
CA LEU A 99 -2.10 46.81 -30.17
C LEU A 99 -2.26 47.39 -28.77
N ALA A 100 -1.60 48.52 -28.50
CA ALA A 100 -1.79 49.26 -27.26
C ALA A 100 -3.23 49.80 -27.19
N GLY A 101 -3.82 49.72 -26.00
CA GLY A 101 -5.21 50.12 -25.73
C GLY A 101 -5.39 51.61 -25.43
N ASP A 102 -4.37 52.43 -25.63
CA ASP A 102 -4.44 53.87 -25.46
C ASP A 102 -4.08 54.57 -26.77
N SER A 103 -5.05 55.33 -27.26
CA SER A 103 -5.05 56.15 -28.46
C SER A 103 -4.09 57.32 -28.40
#